data_AF-A0A7W8CMK7-F1
#
_entry.id   AF-A0A7W8CMK7-F1
#
_cell.length_a   1.000
_cell.length_b   1.000
_cell.length_c   1.000
_cell.angle_alpha   90.00
_cell.angle_beta   90.00
_cell.angle_gamma   90.00
#
_symmetry.space_group_name_H-M   'P 1'
#
loop_
_entity.id
_entity.type
_entity.pdbx_description
1 polymer ?
#
loop_
_entity_poly.entity_id
_entity_poly.type
_entity_poly.pdbx_seq_one_letter_code
_entity_poly.pdbx_strand_id
1 'polypeptide(L)'
;MRGEAPGVEDDVSVARIPIEQADTGMSLMVKRSAHAYLFQIEKKTFSYSPDAGTVFTLESEPVDGGDPWVICGSPGTPVFRVMRKR
;
A
#
# COMPACT_ATOMS: atom_id res chain seq x y z
N MET A 1 -8.63 38.85 1.28
CA MET A 1 -8.74 37.80 0.25
C MET A 1 -8.46 36.47 0.92
N ARG A 2 -9.49 35.65 1.12
CA ARG A 2 -9.34 34.25 1.54
C ARG A 2 -9.17 33.47 0.24
N GLY A 3 -7.97 32.98 -0.03
CA GLY A 3 -7.74 32.07 -1.14
C GLY A 3 -8.34 30.72 -0.77
N GLU A 4 -9.58 30.46 -1.22
CA GLU A 4 -10.08 29.09 -1.33
C GLU A 4 -9.28 28.45 -2.47
N ALA A 5 -8.30 27.62 -2.11
CA ALA A 5 -7.62 26.77 -3.07
C ALA A 5 -8.68 25.82 -3.67
N PRO A 6 -8.87 25.80 -5.00
CA PRO A 6 -9.85 24.91 -5.61
C PRO A 6 -9.39 23.45 -5.50
N GLY A 7 -10.25 22.61 -4.90
CA GLY A 7 -10.40 21.19 -5.21
C GLY A 7 -9.18 20.29 -5.08
N VAL A 8 -8.85 19.83 -3.87
CA VAL A 8 -7.99 18.65 -3.64
C VAL A 8 -8.78 17.50 -3.00
N GLU A 9 -10.11 17.58 -2.99
CA GLU A 9 -10.91 16.67 -2.18
C GLU A 9 -11.34 15.39 -2.92
N ASP A 10 -11.01 15.22 -4.22
CA ASP A 10 -11.59 14.12 -4.99
C ASP A 10 -10.76 13.55 -6.15
N ASP A 11 -9.42 13.60 -6.10
CA ASP A 11 -8.56 13.14 -7.22
C ASP A 11 -8.07 11.68 -7.12
N VAL A 12 -8.47 10.97 -6.07
CA VAL A 12 -7.92 9.64 -5.78
C VAL A 12 -9.02 8.68 -5.35
N SER A 13 -8.96 7.45 -5.87
CA SER A 13 -9.85 6.34 -5.51
C SER A 13 -9.05 5.20 -4.89
N VAL A 14 -9.70 4.41 -4.05
CA VAL A 14 -9.09 3.26 -3.38
C VAL A 14 -9.77 1.99 -3.83
N ALA A 15 -8.99 1.02 -4.31
CA ALA A 15 -9.46 -0.31 -4.67
C ALA A 15 -8.91 -1.36 -3.70
N ARG A 16 -9.78 -2.24 -3.22
CA ARG A 16 -9.37 -3.43 -2.47
C ARG A 16 -8.91 -4.51 -3.45
N ILE A 17 -7.64 -4.89 -3.40
CA ILE A 17 -7.05 -5.95 -4.20
C ILE A 17 -6.41 -6.99 -3.28
N PRO A 18 -6.26 -8.26 -3.71
CA PRO A 18 -5.50 -9.23 -2.94
C PRO A 18 -3.99 -8.97 -3.08
N ILE A 19 -3.21 -9.31 -2.06
CA ILE A 19 -1.78 -8.98 -1.95
C ILE A 19 -0.94 -9.50 -3.12
N GLU A 20 -1.30 -10.64 -3.70
CA GLU A 20 -0.61 -11.21 -4.85
C GLU A 20 -0.75 -10.36 -6.13
N GLN A 21 -1.77 -9.48 -6.21
CA GLN A 21 -1.96 -8.54 -7.32
C GLN A 21 -1.27 -7.19 -7.09
N ALA A 22 -0.80 -6.91 -5.87
CA ALA A 22 0.00 -5.72 -5.59
C ALA A 22 1.39 -5.89 -6.22
N ASP A 23 1.96 -4.81 -6.74
CA ASP A 23 3.24 -4.87 -7.46
C ASP A 23 4.09 -3.62 -7.21
N THR A 24 5.40 -3.74 -7.47
CA THR A 24 6.33 -2.62 -7.33
C THR A 24 5.87 -1.41 -8.15
N GLY A 25 6.02 -0.21 -7.59
CA GLY A 25 5.55 1.05 -8.16
C GLY A 25 4.06 1.34 -7.90
N MET A 26 3.29 0.41 -7.34
CA MET A 26 1.94 0.72 -6.86
C MET A 26 2.00 1.44 -5.51
N SER A 27 1.05 2.36 -5.32
CA SER A 27 0.80 2.98 -4.02
C SER A 27 -0.36 2.28 -3.32
N LEU A 28 -0.17 1.95 -2.05
CA LEU A 28 -1.18 1.41 -1.16
C LEU A 28 -1.52 2.44 -0.07
N MET A 29 -2.75 2.37 0.43
CA MET A 29 -3.19 3.06 1.63
C MET A 29 -3.15 2.07 2.79
N VAL A 30 -2.39 2.41 3.83
CA VAL A 30 -2.31 1.63 5.06
C VAL A 30 -2.94 2.43 6.19
N LYS A 31 -3.97 1.88 6.84
CA LYS A 31 -4.56 2.49 8.03
C LYS A 31 -3.86 1.96 9.27
N ARG A 32 -3.29 2.86 10.08
CA ARG A 32 -2.78 2.55 11.43
C ARG A 32 -3.44 3.49 12.43
N SER A 33 -4.17 2.90 13.37
CA SER A 33 -4.97 3.66 14.35
C SER A 33 -5.91 4.65 13.66
N ALA A 34 -5.83 5.94 13.98
CA ALA A 34 -6.66 6.99 13.41
C ALA A 34 -6.11 7.58 12.10
N HIS A 35 -4.93 7.14 11.64
CA HIS A 35 -4.22 7.74 10.51
C HIS A 35 -4.15 6.78 9.31
N ALA A 36 -4.20 7.35 8.12
CA ALA A 36 -3.93 6.66 6.87
C ALA A 36 -2.59 7.15 6.32
N TYR A 37 -1.78 6.21 5.84
CA TYR A 37 -0.45 6.46 5.34
C TYR A 37 -0.31 5.91 3.92
N LEU A 38 0.48 6.60 3.11
CA LEU A 38 0.86 6.13 1.79
C LEU A 38 2.01 5.13 1.94
N PHE A 39 1.85 3.96 1.32
CA PHE A 39 2.86 2.92 1.22
C PHE A 39 3.18 2.73 -0.26
N GLN A 40 4.33 3.20 -0.71
CA GLN A 40 4.80 2.94 -2.06
C GLN A 40 5.55 1.61 -2.07
N ILE A 41 5.11 0.64 -2.87
CA ILE A 41 5.76 -0.66 -2.94
C ILE A 41 7.05 -0.52 -3.74
N GLU A 42 8.19 -0.70 -3.09
CA GLU A 42 9.48 -0.77 -3.78
C GLU A 42 9.85 -2.20 -4.11
N LYS A 43 9.50 -3.13 -3.22
CA LYS A 43 9.90 -4.52 -3.36
C LYS A 43 8.76 -5.44 -2.98
N LYS A 44 8.60 -6.48 -3.80
CA LYS A 44 7.73 -7.61 -3.54
C LYS A 44 8.56 -8.89 -3.54
N THR A 45 8.42 -9.69 -2.50
CA THR A 45 9.00 -11.03 -2.41
C THR A 45 7.92 -12.05 -2.11
N PHE A 46 8.22 -13.30 -2.44
CA PHE A 46 7.39 -14.44 -2.09
C PHE A 46 8.23 -15.48 -1.38
N SER A 47 7.60 -16.19 -0.45
CA SER A 47 8.17 -17.36 0.21
C SER A 47 7.10 -18.44 0.29
N TYR A 48 7.53 -19.69 0.29
CA TYR A 48 6.65 -20.84 0.46
C TYR A 48 7.24 -21.75 1.53
N SER A 49 6.39 -22.21 2.44
CA SER A 49 6.74 -23.29 3.37
C SER A 49 5.61 -24.31 3.43
N PRO A 50 5.90 -25.60 3.68
CA PRO A 50 4.86 -26.62 3.85
C PRO A 50 3.86 -26.31 4.97
N ASP A 51 4.34 -25.66 6.05
CA ASP A 51 3.54 -25.43 7.27
C ASP A 51 2.68 -24.16 7.19
N ALA A 52 3.17 -23.09 6.53
CA ALA A 52 2.48 -21.81 6.44
C ALA A 52 1.93 -21.49 5.04
N GLY A 53 2.22 -22.32 4.04
CA GLY A 53 1.88 -22.08 2.64
C GLY A 53 2.66 -20.91 2.05
N THR A 54 2.06 -20.25 1.06
CA THR A 54 2.64 -19.08 0.38
C THR A 54 2.46 -17.82 1.22
N VAL A 55 3.52 -17.03 1.36
CA VAL A 55 3.51 -15.72 1.98
C VAL A 55 4.10 -14.70 1.01
N PHE A 56 3.37 -13.61 0.79
CA PHE A 56 3.85 -12.43 0.07
C PHE A 56 4.33 -11.39 1.07
N THR A 57 5.43 -10.73 0.75
CA THR A 57 5.99 -9.63 1.53
C THR A 57 6.20 -8.42 0.62
N LEU A 58 5.62 -7.29 0.99
CA LEU A 58 5.79 -6.00 0.36
C LEU A 58 6.64 -5.11 1.28
N GLU A 59 7.65 -4.46 0.73
CA GLU A 59 8.51 -3.51 1.42
C GLU A 59 8.35 -2.12 0.77
N SER A 60 8.27 -1.07 1.59
CA SER A 60 8.20 0.31 1.12
C SER A 60 9.58 0.95 0.96
N GLU A 61 9.61 2.18 0.43
CA GLU A 61 10.77 3.06 0.68
C GLU A 61 10.96 3.29 2.20
N PRO A 62 12.21 3.48 2.66
CA PRO A 62 12.51 4.08 3.95
C PRO A 62 11.74 5.39 4.15
N VAL A 63 11.01 5.52 5.27
CA VAL A 63 10.30 6.77 5.60
C VAL A 63 11.15 7.56 6.59
N ASP A 64 11.45 8.82 6.29
CA ASP A 64 12.22 9.76 7.14
C ASP A 64 13.58 9.22 7.63
N GLY A 65 14.26 8.41 6.80
CA GLY A 65 15.53 7.77 7.15
C GLY A 65 15.41 6.59 8.12
N GLY A 66 14.19 6.14 8.43
CA GLY A 66 13.92 4.92 9.19
C GLY A 66 13.87 3.66 8.32
N ASP A 67 13.47 2.54 8.90
CA ASP A 67 13.34 1.28 8.18
C ASP A 67 12.17 1.29 7.18
N PRO A 68 12.31 0.57 6.04
CA PRO A 68 11.19 0.22 5.18
C PRO A 68 10.01 -0.34 5.97
N TRP A 69 8.80 0.09 5.64
CA TRP A 69 7.62 -0.56 6.19
C TRP A 69 7.38 -1.88 5.47
N VAL A 70 6.88 -2.85 6.22
CA VAL A 70 6.64 -4.20 5.71
C VAL A 70 5.16 -4.55 5.87
N ILE A 71 4.58 -5.10 4.80
CA ILE A 71 3.27 -5.75 4.81
C ILE A 71 3.48 -7.19 4.38
N CYS A 72 3.03 -8.15 5.18
CA CYS A 72 3.10 -9.56 4.85
C CYS A 72 1.72 -10.23 4.97
N GLY A 73 1.48 -11.23 4.12
CA GLY A 73 0.22 -11.96 4.13
C GLY A 73 0.18 -13.14 3.18
N SER A 74 -0.71 -14.08 3.45
CA SER A 74 -1.02 -15.19 2.54
C SER A 74 -1.77 -14.69 1.29
N PRO A 75 -1.83 -15.47 0.20
CA PRO A 75 -2.72 -15.18 -0.91
C PRO A 75 -4.13 -14.77 -0.45
N GLY A 76 -4.72 -13.77 -1.11
CA GLY A 76 -6.03 -13.22 -0.75
C GLY A 76 -6.01 -12.19 0.39
N THR A 77 -4.87 -11.97 1.06
CA THR A 77 -4.76 -10.89 2.07
C THR A 77 -5.11 -9.55 1.42
N PRO A 78 -6.09 -8.79 1.95
CA PRO A 78 -6.54 -7.57 1.30
C PRO A 78 -5.55 -6.43 1.52
N VAL A 79 -5.20 -5.75 0.43
CA VAL A 79 -4.50 -4.46 0.44
C VAL A 79 -5.29 -3.43 -0.35
N PHE A 80 -5.06 -2.15 -0.05
CA PHE A 80 -5.89 -1.06 -0.57
C PHE A 80 -5.06 -0.20 -1.53
N ARG A 81 -5.18 -0.46 -2.83
CA ARG A 81 -4.45 0.28 -3.87
C ARG A 81 -5.05 1.67 -4.05
N VAL A 82 -4.18 2.66 -4.07
CA VAL A 82 -4.49 4.06 -4.37
C VAL A 82 -4.37 4.26 -5.89
N MET A 83 -5.40 4.87 -6.50
CA MET A 83 -5.46 5.10 -7.95
C MET A 83 -5.88 6.54 -8.22
N ARG A 84 -5.21 7.22 -9.14
CA ARG A 84 -5.66 8.56 -9.59
C ARG A 84 -6.99 8.43 -10.33
N LYS A 85 -7.96 9.30 -10.00
CA LYS A 85 -9.13 9.52 -10.83
C LYS A 85 -8.66 10.25 -12.10
N ARG A 86 -9.04 9.72 -13.26
CA ARG A 86 -8.74 10.31 -14.58
C ARG A 86 -9.79 11.35 -14.94
#